data_AF-A0A3M7PT68-F1
#
_entry.id   AF-A0A3M7PT68-F1
#
_cell.length_a   1.000
_cell.length_b   1.000
_cell.length_c   1.000
_cell.angle_alpha   90.00
_cell.angle_beta   90.00
_cell.angle_gamma   90.00
#
_symmetry.space_group_name_H-M   'P 1'
#
loop_
_entity.id
_entity.type
_entity.pdbx_description
1 polymer ?
#
loop_
_entity_poly.entity_id
_entity_poly.type
_entity_poly.pdbx_seq_one_letter_code
_entity_poly.pdbx_strand_id
1 'polypeptide(L)'
;MIGAPLGKARQAHAVVEFVLHLNSSKTSEYGSTRFNYTRGKYSELRMALSLINWEVELDTHNINEAYDRFIQIYNCLCSKHIPKSRNTVRNFKLPWMTSELVKLNNKRKRLFVHNSRTNWSSASNVRIFRRTLKKMTYKIKAAIISFERRIAFSKNQKQ
;
A
#
# COMPACT_ATOMS: atom_id res chain seq x y z
N MET A 1 9.19 -50.68 -8.44
CA MET A 1 8.62 -49.48 -7.82
C MET A 1 9.47 -49.12 -6.61
N ILE A 2 10.19 -47.99 -6.67
CA ILE A 2 11.15 -47.55 -5.66
C ILE A 2 10.37 -46.78 -4.59
N GLY A 3 10.10 -47.41 -3.46
CA GLY A 3 9.56 -46.74 -2.28
C GLY A 3 10.65 -45.87 -1.63
N ALA A 4 10.27 -44.69 -1.16
CA ALA A 4 11.19 -43.75 -0.49
C ALA A 4 11.95 -44.45 0.66
N PRO A 5 13.25 -44.15 0.87
CA PRO A 5 14.08 -44.82 1.86
C PRO A 5 13.79 -44.22 3.25
N LEU A 6 12.65 -44.56 3.81
CA LEU A 6 12.39 -44.31 5.23
C LEU A 6 13.08 -45.46 5.98
N GLY A 7 14.17 -45.15 6.67
CA GLY A 7 14.98 -46.12 7.42
C GLY A 7 14.20 -46.91 8.48
N LYS A 8 14.88 -47.84 9.17
CA LYS A 8 14.29 -48.72 10.20
C LYS A 8 13.44 -47.91 11.19
N ALA A 9 12.34 -48.46 11.70
CA ALA A 9 11.36 -47.77 12.57
C ALA A 9 11.93 -46.98 13.76
N ARG A 10 13.15 -47.30 14.23
CA ARG A 10 13.88 -46.56 15.29
C ARG A 10 14.64 -45.31 14.80
N GLN A 11 14.67 -45.06 13.50
CA GLN A 11 15.29 -43.91 12.82
C GLN A 11 14.26 -43.00 12.13
N ALA A 12 12.97 -43.28 12.29
CA ALA A 12 11.92 -42.44 11.73
C ALA A 12 11.93 -41.07 12.43
N HIS A 13 12.18 -40.00 11.67
CA HIS A 13 12.00 -38.64 12.16
C HIS A 13 10.54 -38.48 12.62
N ALA A 14 10.32 -37.98 13.83
CA ALA A 14 9.00 -37.62 14.30
C ALA A 14 8.44 -36.52 13.39
N VAL A 15 7.45 -36.86 12.57
CA VAL A 15 6.75 -35.90 11.72
C VAL A 15 5.65 -35.28 12.56
N VAL A 16 5.80 -33.99 12.86
CA VAL A 16 4.74 -33.21 13.49
C VAL A 16 3.95 -32.52 12.39
N GLU A 17 2.71 -32.95 12.21
CA GLU A 17 1.74 -32.28 11.34
C GLU A 17 0.85 -31.38 12.19
N PHE A 18 0.63 -30.15 11.73
CA PHE A 18 -0.35 -29.26 12.33
C PHE A 18 -1.13 -28.52 11.23
N VAL A 19 -2.43 -28.38 11.46
CA VAL A 19 -3.33 -27.63 10.59
C VAL A 19 -3.66 -26.31 11.26
N LEU A 20 -3.32 -25.21 10.60
CA LEU A 20 -3.59 -23.85 11.09
C LEU A 20 -4.82 -23.28 10.38
N HIS A 21 -5.92 -23.13 11.11
CA HIS A 21 -7.08 -22.36 10.64
C HIS A 21 -6.93 -20.90 11.08
N LEU A 22 -6.49 -20.05 10.15
CA LEU A 22 -6.31 -18.62 10.40
C LEU A 22 -7.53 -17.83 9.92
N ASN A 23 -8.29 -17.27 10.86
CA ASN A 23 -9.37 -16.32 10.56
C ASN A 23 -8.84 -14.90 10.67
N SER A 24 -8.57 -14.23 9.55
CA SER A 24 -8.23 -12.81 9.55
C SER A 24 -9.50 -11.98 9.34
N SER A 25 -9.97 -11.28 10.37
CA SER A 25 -10.92 -10.19 10.17
C SER A 25 -10.16 -9.01 9.55
N LYS A 26 -10.55 -8.61 8.33
CA LYS A 26 -10.03 -7.36 7.77
C LYS A 26 -10.55 -6.24 8.66
N THR A 27 -9.66 -5.49 9.32
CA THR A 27 -10.04 -4.22 9.91
C THR A 27 -10.64 -3.35 8.80
N SER A 28 -11.73 -2.63 9.09
CA SER A 28 -12.46 -1.87 8.09
C SER A 28 -11.49 -0.96 7.34
N GLU A 29 -11.28 -1.25 6.06
CA GLU A 29 -10.47 -0.42 5.19
C GLU A 29 -11.20 0.92 5.07
N TYR A 30 -10.65 1.99 5.64
CA TYR A 30 -11.11 3.34 5.33
C TYR A 30 -10.79 3.61 3.87
N GLY A 31 -11.76 3.35 3.00
CA GLY A 31 -11.66 3.57 1.56
C GLY A 31 -12.13 4.97 1.23
N SER A 32 -11.20 5.90 1.02
CA SER A 32 -11.54 7.13 0.30
C SER A 32 -11.54 6.80 -1.19
N THR A 33 -12.71 6.93 -1.82
CA THR A 33 -12.79 6.93 -3.28
C THR A 33 -12.48 8.34 -3.77
N ARG A 34 -11.42 8.48 -4.56
CA ARG A 34 -11.02 9.76 -5.15
C ARG A 34 -10.94 9.62 -6.65
N PHE A 35 -11.26 10.68 -7.36
CA PHE A 35 -11.02 10.74 -8.80
C PHE A 35 -9.55 10.55 -9.09
N ASN A 36 -9.26 9.62 -9.99
CA ASN A 36 -7.92 9.43 -10.50
C ASN A 36 -7.75 10.26 -11.77
N TYR A 37 -7.45 11.53 -11.59
CA TYR A 37 -7.26 12.49 -12.69
C TYR A 37 -6.19 12.02 -13.68
N THR A 38 -5.14 11.30 -13.24
CA THR A 38 -4.13 10.78 -14.18
C THR A 38 -4.67 9.75 -15.18
N ARG A 39 -5.81 9.13 -14.89
CA ARG A 39 -6.47 8.14 -15.76
C ARG A 39 -7.77 8.67 -16.37
N GLY A 40 -8.01 9.98 -16.29
CA GLY A 40 -9.19 10.60 -16.88
C GLY A 40 -9.19 10.52 -18.40
N LYS A 41 -10.36 10.24 -18.98
CA LYS A 41 -10.56 10.28 -20.43
C LYS A 41 -10.87 11.70 -20.90
N TYR A 42 -9.84 12.54 -20.92
CA TYR A 42 -10.00 13.98 -21.14
C TYR A 42 -10.48 14.38 -22.54
N SER A 43 -10.21 13.56 -23.56
CA SER A 43 -10.73 13.78 -24.92
C SER A 43 -12.26 13.65 -24.94
N GLU A 44 -12.79 12.58 -24.37
CA GLU A 44 -14.25 12.35 -24.24
C GLU A 44 -14.89 13.41 -23.35
N LEU A 45 -14.26 13.75 -22.22
CA LEU A 45 -14.75 14.79 -21.31
C LEU A 45 -14.85 16.16 -22.00
N ARG A 46 -13.82 16.52 -22.77
CA ARG A 46 -13.79 17.78 -23.53
C ARG A 46 -14.91 17.82 -24.57
N MET A 47 -15.10 16.73 -25.31
CA MET A 47 -16.17 16.62 -26.29
C MET A 47 -17.55 16.74 -25.64
N ALA A 48 -17.77 16.07 -24.50
CA ALA A 48 -19.03 16.17 -23.76
C ALA A 48 -19.30 17.60 -23.26
N LEU A 49 -18.26 18.30 -22.78
CA LEU A 49 -18.38 19.71 -22.35
C LEU A 49 -18.68 20.67 -23.52
N SER A 50 -18.15 20.39 -24.73
CA SER A 50 -18.43 21.22 -25.91
C SER A 50 -19.82 21.03 -26.50
N LEU A 51 -20.50 19.91 -26.20
CA LEU A 51 -21.86 19.63 -26.68
C LEU A 51 -22.94 20.28 -25.81
N ILE A 52 -22.57 20.84 -24.66
CA ILE A 52 -23.50 21.50 -23.74
C ILE A 52 -23.77 22.93 -24.22
N ASN A 53 -25.05 23.29 -24.30
CA ASN A 53 -25.45 24.67 -24.51
C ASN A 53 -25.38 25.43 -23.18
N TRP A 54 -24.24 26.07 -22.92
CA TRP A 54 -23.98 26.80 -21.68
C TRP A 54 -24.84 28.05 -21.53
N GLU A 55 -25.28 28.66 -22.64
CA GLU A 55 -26.17 29.83 -22.57
C GLU A 55 -27.49 29.42 -21.93
N VAL A 56 -28.09 28.30 -22.36
CA VAL A 56 -29.35 27.81 -21.82
C VAL A 56 -29.19 27.23 -20.40
N GLU A 57 -28.13 26.46 -20.15
CA GLU A 57 -27.94 25.82 -18.84
C GLU A 57 -27.57 26.81 -17.73
N LEU A 58 -27.04 27.99 -18.08
CA LEU A 58 -26.67 29.04 -17.13
C LEU A 58 -27.60 30.24 -17.17
N ASP A 59 -28.66 30.22 -18.01
CA ASP A 59 -29.69 31.27 -18.09
C ASP A 59 -30.59 31.24 -16.85
N THR A 60 -30.05 31.76 -15.75
CA THR A 60 -30.73 31.87 -14.47
C THR A 60 -30.57 33.29 -13.94
N HIS A 61 -31.55 33.77 -13.18
CA HIS A 61 -31.53 35.14 -12.65
C HIS A 61 -30.52 35.31 -11.50
N ASN A 62 -30.00 34.20 -10.96
CA ASN A 62 -29.17 34.17 -9.78
C ASN A 62 -27.83 33.47 -10.08
N ILE A 63 -26.73 34.20 -9.88
CA ILE A 63 -25.37 33.70 -10.10
C ILE A 63 -25.07 32.44 -9.28
N ASN A 64 -25.62 32.32 -8.07
CA ASN A 64 -25.41 31.15 -7.23
C ASN A 64 -26.06 29.89 -7.83
N GLU A 65 -27.25 30.03 -8.42
CA GLU A 65 -27.96 28.94 -9.07
C GLU A 65 -27.26 28.49 -10.36
N ALA A 66 -26.78 29.44 -11.17
CA ALA A 66 -25.94 29.15 -12.33
C ALA A 66 -24.67 28.38 -11.91
N TYR A 67 -24.01 28.79 -10.83
CA TYR A 67 -22.82 28.13 -10.33
C TYR A 67 -23.11 26.71 -9.83
N ASP A 68 -24.17 26.52 -9.05
CA ASP A 68 -24.57 25.19 -8.58
C ASP A 68 -24.91 24.26 -9.75
N ARG A 69 -25.59 24.80 -10.77
CA ARG A 69 -25.91 24.07 -12.00
C ARG A 69 -24.65 23.65 -12.76
N PHE A 70 -23.70 24.56 -12.93
CA PHE A 70 -22.39 24.25 -13.51
C PHE A 70 -21.69 23.12 -12.74
N ILE A 71 -21.62 23.22 -11.42
CA ILE A 71 -20.97 22.22 -10.56
C ILE A 71 -21.65 20.85 -10.68
N GLN A 72 -22.98 20.80 -10.77
CA GLN A 72 -23.72 19.55 -10.98
C GLN A 72 -23.36 18.90 -12.32
N ILE A 73 -23.40 19.66 -13.41
CA ILE A 73 -23.08 19.17 -14.77
C ILE A 73 -21.63 18.69 -14.82
N TYR A 74 -20.70 19.51 -14.32
CA TYR A 74 -19.28 19.20 -14.31
C TYR A 74 -18.97 17.94 -13.50
N ASN A 75 -19.51 17.83 -12.27
CA ASN A 75 -19.30 16.64 -11.43
C ASN A 75 -19.91 15.38 -12.04
N CYS A 76 -21.08 15.49 -12.70
CA CYS A 76 -21.68 14.38 -13.44
C CYS A 76 -20.75 13.88 -14.54
N LEU A 77 -20.21 14.78 -15.37
CA LEU A 77 -19.27 14.43 -16.43
C LEU A 77 -17.95 13.88 -15.88
N CYS A 78 -17.39 14.48 -14.83
CA CYS A 78 -16.22 13.93 -14.15
C CYS A 78 -16.48 12.52 -13.62
N SER A 79 -17.67 12.24 -13.07
CA SER A 79 -18.03 10.91 -12.59
C SER A 79 -18.08 9.83 -13.68
N LYS A 80 -18.43 10.22 -14.91
CA LYS A 80 -18.50 9.35 -16.09
C LYS A 80 -17.13 9.12 -16.73
N HIS A 81 -16.34 10.17 -16.89
CA HIS A 81 -15.08 10.12 -17.67
C HIS A 81 -13.81 10.02 -16.82
N ILE A 82 -13.88 10.26 -15.51
CA ILE A 82 -12.73 10.16 -14.61
C ILE A 82 -12.95 8.97 -13.67
N PRO A 83 -12.17 7.88 -13.82
CA PRO A 83 -12.33 6.71 -12.98
C PRO A 83 -11.99 7.06 -11.52
N LYS A 84 -12.78 6.53 -10.58
CA LYS A 84 -12.49 6.64 -9.15
C LYS A 84 -11.49 5.55 -8.74
N SER A 85 -10.37 5.93 -8.16
CA SER A 85 -9.45 4.99 -7.51
C SER A 85 -9.86 4.80 -6.05
N ARG A 86 -9.96 3.54 -5.63
CA ARG A 86 -10.05 3.20 -4.21
C ARG A 86 -8.64 3.22 -3.63
N ASN A 87 -8.36 4.19 -2.78
CA ASN A 87 -7.15 4.14 -1.97
C ASN A 87 -7.43 3.31 -0.74
N THR A 88 -6.99 2.06 -0.76
CA THR A 88 -6.94 1.24 0.45
C THR A 88 -5.75 1.70 1.28
N VAL A 89 -6.00 2.61 2.23
CA VAL A 89 -5.01 2.87 3.27
C VAL A 89 -5.07 1.70 4.24
N ARG A 90 -4.14 0.75 4.09
CA ARG A 90 -3.95 -0.28 5.11
C ARG A 90 -3.38 0.42 6.35
N ASN A 91 -4.24 0.71 7.33
CA ASN A 91 -3.84 1.18 8.66
C ASN A 91 -3.15 0.08 9.50
N PHE A 92 -2.56 -0.93 8.84
CA PHE A 92 -1.89 -2.03 9.50
C PHE A 92 -0.47 -1.59 9.86
N LYS A 93 -0.32 -1.01 11.05
CA LYS A 93 1.00 -0.91 11.68
C LYS A 93 1.41 -2.31 12.10
N LEU A 94 2.41 -2.84 11.41
CA LEU A 94 3.06 -4.09 11.79
C LEU A 94 3.52 -4.00 13.26
N PRO A 95 3.16 -4.95 14.14
CA PRO A 95 3.43 -4.84 15.58
C PRO A 95 4.90 -4.72 15.97
N TRP A 96 5.80 -5.23 15.13
CA TRP A 96 7.27 -5.15 15.29
C TRP A 96 7.89 -3.92 14.62
N MET A 97 7.09 -3.10 13.92
CA MET A 97 7.59 -1.97 13.15
C MET A 97 7.73 -0.73 14.04
N THR A 98 8.96 -0.45 14.46
CA THR A 98 9.28 0.71 15.29
C THR A 98 9.40 2.00 14.47
N SER A 99 9.22 3.16 15.11
CA SER A 99 9.39 4.48 14.49
C SER A 99 10.81 4.66 13.92
N GLU A 100 11.82 4.10 14.58
CA GLU A 100 13.20 4.11 14.10
C GLU A 100 13.36 3.33 12.78
N LEU A 101 12.75 2.14 12.68
CA LEU A 101 12.77 1.35 11.45
C LEU A 101 12.02 2.06 10.31
N VAL A 102 10.93 2.75 10.60
CA VAL A 102 10.22 3.58 9.61
C VAL A 102 11.12 4.70 9.10
N LYS A 103 11.81 5.43 10.00
CA LYS A 103 12.78 6.47 9.61
C LYS A 103 13.89 5.89 8.74
N LEU A 104 14.40 4.70 9.07
CA LEU A 104 15.45 4.03 8.32
C LEU A 104 14.98 3.58 6.93
N ASN A 105 13.76 3.06 6.82
CA ASN A 105 13.14 2.72 5.54
C ASN A 105 12.94 3.96 4.65
N ASN A 106 12.46 5.07 5.24
CA ASN A 106 12.31 6.33 4.52
C ASN A 106 13.65 6.89 4.04
N LYS A 107 14.72 6.79 4.86
CA LYS A 107 16.09 7.13 4.44
C LYS A 107 16.54 6.26 3.25
N ARG A 108 16.32 4.95 3.31
CA ARG A 108 16.63 4.02 2.22
C ARG A 108 15.89 4.38 0.93
N LYS A 109 14.60 4.71 1.01
CA LYS A 109 13.78 5.13 -0.16
C LYS A 109 14.32 6.42 -0.79
N ARG A 110 14.63 7.44 0.02
CA ARG A 110 15.21 8.70 -0.47
C ARG A 110 16.54 8.47 -1.18
N LEU A 111 17.42 7.67 -0.60
CA LEU A 111 18.71 7.32 -1.22
C LEU A 111 18.53 6.54 -2.54
N PHE A 112 17.56 5.63 -2.60
CA PHE A 112 17.23 4.93 -3.85
C PHE A 112 16.80 5.90 -4.94
N VAL A 113 15.83 6.78 -4.65
CA VAL A 113 15.34 7.77 -5.63
C VAL A 113 16.47 8.68 -6.09
N HIS A 114 17.31 9.17 -5.16
CA HIS A 114 18.46 9.99 -5.49
C HIS A 114 19.45 9.26 -6.41
N ASN A 115 19.86 8.04 -6.04
CA ASN A 115 20.79 7.25 -6.84
C ASN A 115 20.22 6.86 -8.21
N SER A 116 18.93 6.54 -8.30
CA SER A 116 18.27 6.25 -9.57
C SER A 116 18.26 7.46 -10.50
N ARG A 117 18.06 8.68 -9.96
CA ARG A 117 18.13 9.92 -10.75
C ARG A 117 19.53 10.24 -11.25
N THR A 118 20.55 9.83 -10.52
CA THR A 118 21.96 10.06 -10.88
C THR A 118 22.59 8.88 -11.63
N ASN A 119 21.77 7.92 -12.10
CA ASN A 119 22.22 6.69 -12.77
C ASN A 119 23.30 5.93 -11.97
N TRP A 120 23.18 5.95 -10.64
CA TRP A 120 24.10 5.26 -9.73
C TRP A 120 25.58 5.69 -9.86
N SER A 121 25.83 6.89 -10.40
CA SER A 121 27.17 7.39 -10.73
C SER A 121 28.08 7.61 -9.51
N SER A 122 27.52 8.00 -8.36
CA SER A 122 28.30 8.28 -7.15
C SER A 122 28.53 7.04 -6.28
N ALA A 123 29.75 6.51 -6.32
CA ALA A 123 30.15 5.33 -5.53
C ALA A 123 29.93 5.51 -4.02
N SER A 124 30.13 6.73 -3.49
CA SER A 124 29.90 7.05 -2.07
C SER A 124 28.41 6.95 -1.71
N ASN A 125 27.52 7.51 -2.52
CA ASN A 125 26.08 7.44 -2.31
C ASN A 125 25.54 6.01 -2.47
N VAL A 126 26.09 5.24 -3.41
CA VAL A 126 25.79 3.80 -3.54
C VAL A 126 26.22 3.03 -2.30
N ARG A 127 27.41 3.32 -1.75
CA ARG A 127 27.91 2.71 -0.51
C ARG A 127 27.02 3.04 0.69
N ILE A 128 26.60 4.30 0.83
CA ILE A 128 25.68 4.73 1.90
C ILE A 128 24.33 4.04 1.77
N PHE A 129 23.78 3.92 0.56
CA PHE A 129 22.56 3.16 0.30
C PHE A 129 22.69 1.69 0.72
N ARG A 130 23.74 0.99 0.26
CA ARG A 130 23.98 -0.42 0.61
C ARG A 130 24.13 -0.63 2.11
N ARG A 131 24.87 0.25 2.81
CA ARG A 131 25.00 0.22 4.28
C ARG A 131 23.65 0.43 4.97
N THR A 132 22.86 1.39 4.51
CA THR A 132 21.53 1.68 5.05
C THR A 132 20.59 0.49 4.85
N LEU A 133 20.62 -0.15 3.68
CA LEU A 133 19.87 -1.35 3.37
C LEU A 133 20.23 -2.49 4.32
N LYS A 134 21.53 -2.81 4.45
CA LYS A 134 22.01 -3.88 5.35
C LYS A 134 21.58 -3.63 6.80
N LYS A 135 21.74 -2.39 7.28
CA LYS A 135 21.31 -1.98 8.63
C LYS A 135 19.81 -2.16 8.82
N MET A 136 19.00 -1.78 7.83
CA MET A 136 17.54 -1.94 7.86
C MET A 136 17.15 -3.41 7.94
N THR A 137 17.70 -4.26 7.07
CA THR A 137 17.41 -5.70 7.06
C THR A 137 17.76 -6.35 8.39
N TYR A 138 18.93 -6.01 8.97
CA TYR A 138 19.32 -6.52 10.27
C TYR A 138 18.34 -6.10 11.37
N LYS A 139 17.99 -4.82 11.44
CA LYS A 139 17.07 -4.31 12.48
C LYS A 139 15.65 -4.87 12.32
N ILE A 140 15.17 -5.11 11.10
CA ILE A 140 13.86 -5.75 10.87
C ILE A 140 13.88 -7.18 11.43
N LYS A 141 14.91 -7.97 11.11
CA LYS A 141 15.05 -9.34 11.65
C LYS A 141 15.08 -9.33 13.18
N ALA A 142 15.88 -8.45 13.78
CA ALA A 142 15.97 -8.32 15.23
C ALA A 142 14.62 -7.94 15.87
N ALA A 143 13.86 -7.04 15.24
CA ALA A 143 12.55 -6.62 15.73
C ALA A 143 11.48 -7.71 15.60
N ILE A 144 11.54 -8.52 14.54
CA ILE A 144 10.66 -9.69 14.38
C ILE A 144 10.96 -10.72 15.47
N ILE A 145 12.23 -11.07 15.67
CA ILE A 145 12.65 -12.05 16.69
C ILE A 145 12.26 -11.57 18.10
N SER A 146 12.48 -10.29 18.42
CA SER A 146 12.11 -9.76 19.74
C SER A 146 10.60 -9.77 19.95
N PHE A 147 9.83 -9.48 18.89
CA PHE A 147 8.38 -9.56 18.92
C PHE A 147 7.87 -11.00 19.12
N GLU A 148 8.42 -11.96 18.38
CA GLU A 148 8.08 -13.39 18.51
C GLU A 148 8.39 -13.91 19.91
N ARG A 149 9.59 -13.60 20.44
CA ARG A 149 9.95 -13.92 21.84
C ARG A 149 8.95 -13.34 22.82
N ARG A 150 8.58 -12.06 22.67
CA ARG A 150 7.61 -11.42 23.55
C ARG A 150 6.24 -12.11 23.52
N ILE A 151 5.76 -12.53 22.35
CA ILE A 151 4.51 -13.29 22.25
C ILE A 151 4.63 -14.66 22.92
N ALA A 152 5.75 -15.37 22.68
CA ALA A 152 5.97 -16.69 23.27
C ALA A 152 5.97 -16.64 24.81
N PHE A 153 6.68 -15.69 25.41
CA PHE A 153 6.72 -15.53 26.88
C PHE A 153 5.42 -14.98 27.46
N SER A 154 4.72 -14.07 26.77
CA SER A 154 3.45 -13.51 27.23
C SER A 154 2.32 -14.54 27.31
N LYS A 155 2.38 -15.64 26.55
CA LYS A 155 1.40 -16.73 26.60
C LYS A 155 1.62 -17.70 27.77
N ASN A 156 2.84 -17.79 28.29
CA ASN A 156 3.21 -18.71 29.37
C ASN A 156 2.88 -18.20 30.79
N GLN A 157 2.35 -16.98 30.94
CA GLN A 157 1.96 -16.39 32.23
C GLN A 157 0.44 -16.39 32.49
N LYS A 158 -0.36 -17.04 31.64
CA LYS A 158 -1.83 -17.14 31.77
C LYS A 158 -2.31 -18.59 31.99
N GLN A 159 -1.45 -19.46 32.51
CA GLN A 159 -1.80 -20.79 33.00
C GLN A 159 -1.59 -20.85 34.51
#